data_AF-A0A812W3F8-F1
#
_entry.id   AF-A0A812W3F8-F1
#
_cell.length_a   1.000
_cell.length_b   1.000
_cell.length_c   1.000
_cell.angle_alpha   90.00
_cell.angle_beta   90.00
_cell.angle_gamma   90.00
#
_symmetry.space_group_name_H-M   'P 1'
#
loop_
_entity.id
_entity.type
_entity.pdbx_description
1 polymer ?
#
loop_
_entity_poly.entity_id
_entity_poly.type
_entity_poly.pdbx_seq_one_letter_code
_entity_poly.pdbx_strand_id
1 'polypeptide(L)'
;ANRTFLCDRVERIRNGTLAHEWGLEDLHIQVGTGVWDERFLAWDPATSSYVGLEIELLKELARRGRFSFSLVMHNWTSGPWLEQLEEALNRYDLVTYAYWFITPERMARGAYSPYGFLDAMYWAVVMEEVKEGIDFDEIFAFLTPFSGPVWFSFLALTVGTGLMYRFLACFK
;
A
#
# COMPACT_ATOMS: atom_id res chain seq x y z
N ALA A 1 -17.70 24.42 9.57
CA ALA A 1 -18.22 23.48 8.54
C ALA A 1 -19.60 23.03 9.00
N ASN A 2 -20.58 23.04 8.12
CA ASN A 2 -21.96 22.71 8.44
C ASN A 2 -22.27 21.39 7.75
N ARG A 3 -22.29 20.28 8.50
CA ARG A 3 -22.62 18.96 7.95
C ARG A 3 -24.03 18.96 7.40
N THR A 4 -24.23 18.24 6.31
CA THR A 4 -25.55 18.03 5.72
C THR A 4 -26.39 17.19 6.68
N PHE A 5 -27.55 17.69 7.06
CA PHE A 5 -28.48 16.97 7.93
C PHE A 5 -29.20 15.87 7.13
N LEU A 6 -28.86 14.60 7.38
CA LEU A 6 -29.37 13.46 6.59
C LEU A 6 -30.49 12.67 7.28
N CYS A 7 -30.86 13.00 8.53
CA CYS A 7 -31.80 12.19 9.32
C CYS A 7 -33.16 12.01 8.62
N ASP A 8 -33.69 13.07 8.00
CA ASP A 8 -34.98 13.00 7.29
C ASP A 8 -34.93 12.03 6.12
N ARG A 9 -33.80 11.97 5.39
CA ARG A 9 -33.65 11.05 4.27
C ARG A 9 -33.47 9.62 4.74
N VAL A 10 -32.73 9.39 5.83
CA VAL A 10 -32.59 8.07 6.45
C VAL A 10 -33.97 7.52 6.85
N GLU A 11 -34.80 8.33 7.49
CA GLU A 11 -36.15 7.93 7.88
C GLU A 11 -37.05 7.66 6.67
N ARG A 12 -36.94 8.48 5.61
CA ARG A 12 -37.68 8.26 4.35
C ARG A 12 -37.28 6.97 3.65
N ILE A 13 -35.99 6.61 3.66
CA ILE A 13 -35.49 5.34 3.13
C ILE A 13 -36.00 4.17 3.98
N ARG A 14 -35.91 4.29 5.30
CA ARG A 14 -36.39 3.28 6.25
C ARG A 14 -37.88 2.98 6.07
N ASN A 15 -38.67 4.03 5.84
CA ASN A 15 -40.12 3.92 5.65
C ASN A 15 -40.51 3.62 4.18
N GLY A 16 -39.55 3.37 3.29
CA GLY A 16 -39.77 2.98 1.90
C GLY A 16 -40.26 4.09 0.97
N THR A 17 -40.32 5.33 1.45
CA THR A 17 -40.78 6.51 0.68
C THR A 17 -39.71 7.10 -0.23
N LEU A 18 -38.45 6.70 -0.03
CA LEU A 18 -37.31 7.08 -0.85
C LEU A 18 -36.48 5.82 -1.15
N ALA A 19 -36.18 5.58 -2.41
CA ALA A 19 -35.28 4.49 -2.78
C ALA A 19 -33.86 4.80 -2.26
N HIS A 20 -33.15 3.77 -1.77
CA HIS A 20 -31.82 3.94 -1.17
C HIS A 20 -30.82 4.62 -2.12
N GLU A 21 -30.89 4.29 -3.41
CA GLU A 21 -30.11 4.87 -4.50
C GLU A 21 -30.30 6.39 -4.71
N TRP A 22 -31.42 6.96 -4.26
CA TRP A 22 -31.70 8.40 -4.33
C TRP A 22 -31.48 9.10 -2.98
N GLY A 23 -30.86 8.40 -2.02
CA GLY A 23 -30.62 8.91 -0.67
C GLY A 23 -29.81 10.22 -0.66
N LEU A 24 -28.96 10.44 -1.65
CA LEU A 24 -28.10 11.63 -1.76
C LEU A 24 -28.52 12.61 -2.86
N GLU A 25 -29.60 12.32 -3.59
CA GLU A 25 -30.03 13.12 -4.73
C GLU A 25 -30.25 14.59 -4.35
N ASP A 26 -29.72 15.52 -5.15
CA ASP A 26 -29.79 16.98 -4.95
C ASP A 26 -29.11 17.51 -3.67
N LEU A 27 -28.26 16.71 -3.02
CA LEU A 27 -27.45 17.18 -1.90
C LEU A 27 -26.09 17.72 -2.35
N HIS A 28 -25.53 18.63 -1.57
CA HIS A 28 -24.16 19.11 -1.72
C HIS A 28 -23.31 18.59 -0.56
N ILE A 29 -22.39 17.68 -0.85
CA ILE A 29 -21.58 16.95 0.13
C ILE A 29 -20.22 17.64 0.31
N GLN A 30 -19.86 17.97 1.55
CA GLN A 30 -18.50 18.43 1.85
C GLN A 30 -17.57 17.24 2.06
N VAL A 31 -16.52 17.18 1.25
CA VAL A 31 -15.57 16.08 1.24
C VAL A 31 -14.23 16.55 1.82
N GLY A 32 -13.88 16.05 3.01
CA GLY A 32 -12.60 16.30 3.65
C GLY A 32 -11.49 15.45 3.04
N THR A 33 -10.38 16.08 2.63
CA THR A 33 -9.27 15.38 1.97
C THR A 33 -7.90 15.96 2.35
N GLY A 34 -6.82 15.37 1.84
CA GLY A 34 -5.44 15.83 1.96
C GLY A 34 -4.60 15.34 0.78
N VAL A 35 -3.56 16.09 0.42
CA VAL A 35 -2.64 15.71 -0.67
C VAL A 35 -1.47 14.94 -0.08
N TRP A 36 -1.32 13.69 -0.50
CA TRP A 36 -0.30 12.78 0.02
C TRP A 36 0.56 12.14 -1.07
N ASP A 37 -0.08 11.81 -2.20
CA ASP A 37 0.55 11.17 -3.34
C ASP A 37 -0.15 11.63 -4.62
N GLU A 38 0.64 12.16 -5.54
CA GLU A 38 0.17 12.78 -6.78
C GLU A 38 -0.58 11.80 -7.70
N ARG A 39 -0.40 10.48 -7.50
CA ARG A 39 -1.14 9.45 -8.25
C ARG A 39 -2.61 9.40 -7.85
N PHE A 40 -2.92 9.69 -6.59
CA PHE A 40 -4.29 9.63 -6.04
C PHE A 40 -4.97 11.00 -6.11
N LEU A 41 -4.24 12.05 -5.75
CA LEU A 41 -4.74 13.42 -5.75
C LEU A 41 -3.58 14.39 -6.02
N ALA A 42 -3.67 15.16 -7.09
CA ALA A 42 -2.71 16.18 -7.47
C ALA A 42 -3.43 17.50 -7.78
N TRP A 43 -2.74 18.61 -7.55
CA TRP A 43 -3.18 19.91 -8.02
C TRP A 43 -2.67 20.14 -9.44
N ASP A 44 -3.57 20.37 -10.39
CA ASP A 44 -3.21 20.76 -11.74
C ASP A 44 -3.21 22.29 -11.87
N PRO A 45 -2.03 22.93 -12.03
CA PRO A 45 -1.94 24.38 -12.18
C PRO A 45 -2.57 24.89 -13.48
N ALA A 46 -2.68 24.08 -14.53
CA ALA A 46 -3.24 24.51 -15.81
C ALA A 46 -4.76 24.72 -15.72
N THR A 47 -5.45 23.83 -15.02
CA THR A 47 -6.91 23.92 -14.81
C THR A 47 -7.30 24.59 -13.50
N SER A 48 -6.34 24.86 -12.61
CA SER A 48 -6.60 25.33 -11.24
C SER A 48 -7.60 24.43 -10.52
N SER A 49 -7.43 23.12 -10.67
CA SER A 49 -8.32 22.11 -10.11
C SER A 49 -7.56 20.89 -9.62
N TYR A 50 -8.18 20.11 -8.73
CA TYR A 50 -7.62 18.84 -8.32
C TYR A 50 -7.95 17.75 -9.35
N VAL A 51 -6.96 16.93 -9.67
CA VAL A 51 -7.03 15.78 -10.58
C VAL A 51 -6.50 14.54 -9.87
N GLY A 52 -6.84 13.34 -10.38
CA GLY A 52 -6.36 12.08 -9.83
C GLY A 52 -7.48 11.07 -9.60
N LEU A 53 -7.11 9.87 -9.15
CA LEU A 53 -8.03 8.76 -8.92
C LEU A 53 -9.17 9.12 -7.95
N GLU A 54 -8.87 9.84 -6.87
CA GLU A 54 -9.89 10.23 -5.87
C GLU A 54 -10.98 11.10 -6.49
N ILE A 55 -10.59 12.01 -7.38
CA ILE A 55 -11.51 12.93 -8.06
C ILE A 55 -12.39 12.18 -9.05
N GLU A 56 -11.82 11.29 -9.86
CA GLU A 56 -12.58 10.50 -10.83
C GLU A 56 -13.57 9.55 -10.13
N LEU A 57 -13.17 8.94 -9.00
CA LEU A 57 -14.08 8.16 -8.17
C LEU A 57 -15.21 9.01 -7.59
N LEU A 58 -14.91 10.18 -7.03
CA LEU A 58 -15.93 11.09 -6.50
C LEU A 58 -16.89 11.58 -7.59
N LYS A 59 -16.39 11.90 -8.79
CA LYS A 59 -17.24 12.25 -9.95
C LYS A 59 -18.18 11.11 -10.32
N GLU A 60 -17.69 9.87 -10.36
CA GLU A 60 -18.53 8.72 -10.70
C GLU A 60 -19.55 8.42 -9.60
N LEU A 61 -19.18 8.55 -8.33
CA LEU A 61 -20.10 8.44 -7.19
C LEU A 61 -21.16 9.55 -7.23
N ALA A 62 -20.75 10.79 -7.46
CA ALA A 62 -21.63 11.95 -7.59
C ALA A 62 -22.61 11.79 -8.75
N ARG A 63 -22.13 11.29 -9.89
CA ARG A 63 -22.96 11.01 -11.07
C ARG A 63 -24.00 9.92 -10.80
N ARG A 64 -23.62 8.82 -10.12
CA ARG A 64 -24.53 7.71 -9.80
C ARG A 64 -25.51 8.06 -8.68
N GLY A 65 -25.03 8.73 -7.62
CA GLY A 65 -25.82 9.15 -6.47
C GLY A 65 -26.54 10.49 -6.64
N ARG A 66 -26.37 11.15 -7.80
CA ARG A 66 -26.99 12.43 -8.18
C ARG A 66 -26.78 13.54 -7.15
N PHE A 67 -25.58 13.59 -6.57
CA PHE A 67 -25.20 14.63 -5.63
C PHE A 67 -24.11 15.51 -6.23
N SER A 68 -23.90 16.69 -5.65
CA SER A 68 -22.78 17.56 -5.93
C SER A 68 -21.80 17.54 -4.76
N PHE A 69 -20.54 17.89 -4.97
CA PHE A 69 -19.56 17.88 -3.89
C PHE A 69 -18.58 19.04 -4.00
N SER A 70 -17.97 19.38 -2.87
CA SER A 70 -16.83 20.29 -2.78
C SER A 70 -15.73 19.63 -1.96
N LEU A 71 -14.49 19.76 -2.42
CA LEU A 71 -13.33 19.29 -1.66
C LEU A 71 -12.90 20.37 -0.66
N VAL A 72 -12.62 19.94 0.56
CA VAL A 72 -12.05 20.78 1.60
C VAL A 72 -10.76 20.13 2.08
N MET A 73 -9.66 20.87 1.95
CA MET A 73 -8.38 20.43 2.48
C MET A 73 -8.41 20.48 4.00
N HIS A 74 -8.33 19.31 4.62
CA HIS A 74 -8.23 19.18 6.06
C HIS A 74 -6.78 19.31 6.48
N ASN A 75 -6.54 19.93 7.64
CA ASN A 75 -5.21 20.06 8.19
C ASN A 75 -4.85 18.82 9.03
N TRP A 76 -4.03 17.94 8.47
CA TRP A 76 -3.69 16.65 9.07
C TRP A 76 -2.45 16.69 10.00
N THR A 77 -2.15 17.84 10.60
CA THR A 77 -0.91 18.04 11.39
C THR A 77 -1.07 17.89 12.89
N SER A 78 -2.30 17.78 13.41
CA SER A 78 -2.59 17.82 14.85
C SER A 78 -2.80 16.42 15.45
N GLY A 79 -1.73 15.78 15.91
CA GLY A 79 -1.83 14.60 16.78
C GLY A 79 -1.94 13.24 16.06
N PRO A 80 -2.37 12.17 16.77
CA PRO A 80 -2.50 10.83 16.21
C PRO A 80 -3.51 10.75 15.07
N TRP A 81 -3.19 9.96 14.03
CA TRP A 81 -4.03 9.81 12.84
C TRP A 81 -5.50 9.45 13.11
N LEU A 82 -5.75 8.62 14.13
CA LEU A 82 -7.11 8.19 14.46
C LEU A 82 -7.95 9.33 15.03
N GLU A 83 -7.36 10.19 15.86
CA GLU A 83 -8.02 11.37 16.42
C GLU A 83 -8.30 12.40 15.33
N GLN A 84 -7.36 12.59 14.41
CA GLN A 84 -7.56 13.46 13.25
C GLN A 84 -8.67 12.95 12.31
N LEU A 85 -8.73 11.64 12.09
CA LEU A 85 -9.83 11.04 11.32
C LEU A 85 -11.17 11.29 12.00
N GLU A 86 -11.24 11.13 13.33
CA GLU A 86 -12.44 11.41 14.11
C GLU A 86 -12.83 12.90 14.05
N GLU A 87 -11.86 13.81 14.11
CA GLU A 87 -12.08 15.24 13.89
C GLU A 87 -12.63 15.53 12.48
N ALA A 88 -12.05 14.92 11.45
CA ALA A 88 -12.49 15.09 10.07
C ALA A 88 -13.92 14.55 9.86
N LEU A 89 -14.25 13.38 10.40
CA LEU A 89 -15.60 12.79 10.33
C LEU A 89 -16.66 13.62 11.04
N ASN A 90 -16.26 14.38 12.06
CA ASN A 90 -17.16 15.31 12.74
C ASN A 90 -17.36 16.63 11.99
N ARG A 91 -16.49 16.96 11.03
CA ARG A 91 -16.51 18.23 10.29
C ARG A 91 -17.08 18.12 8.89
N TYR A 92 -16.84 17.00 8.21
CA TYR A 92 -17.19 16.79 6.81
C TYR A 92 -18.26 15.71 6.68
N ASP A 93 -18.96 15.71 5.55
CA ASP A 93 -19.99 14.70 5.26
C ASP A 93 -19.37 13.39 4.79
N LEU A 94 -18.21 13.49 4.12
CA LEU A 94 -17.41 12.37 3.66
C LEU A 94 -15.93 12.71 3.83
N VAL A 95 -15.10 11.72 4.12
CA VAL A 95 -13.64 11.83 4.11
C VAL A 95 -13.15 10.96 2.97
N THR A 96 -12.24 11.48 2.14
CA THR A 96 -11.79 10.73 0.95
C THR A 96 -11.07 9.45 1.33
N TYR A 97 -11.07 8.53 0.38
CA TYR A 97 -10.22 7.36 0.40
C TYR A 97 -8.77 7.79 0.24
N ALA A 98 -8.13 8.09 1.37
CA ALA A 98 -6.68 8.19 1.46
C ALA A 98 -6.11 6.84 1.93
N TYR A 99 -5.01 6.85 2.68
CA TYR A 99 -4.41 5.70 3.37
C TYR A 99 -5.26 5.15 4.54
N TRP A 100 -6.58 5.29 4.44
CA TRP A 100 -7.55 4.86 5.44
C TRP A 100 -7.96 3.40 5.18
N PHE A 101 -7.07 2.48 5.53
CA PHE A 101 -7.40 1.05 5.60
C PHE A 101 -8.57 0.78 6.56
N ILE A 102 -9.41 -0.18 6.20
CA ILE A 102 -10.50 -0.66 7.04
C ILE A 102 -9.89 -1.50 8.16
N THR A 103 -9.88 -0.97 9.39
CA THR A 103 -9.41 -1.68 10.59
C THR A 103 -10.53 -1.80 11.62
N PRO A 104 -10.47 -2.79 12.55
CA PRO A 104 -11.46 -2.91 13.62
C PRO A 104 -11.67 -1.63 14.43
N GLU A 105 -10.61 -0.87 14.74
CA GLU A 105 -10.72 0.36 15.52
C GLU A 105 -11.46 1.48 14.77
N ARG A 106 -11.32 1.53 13.44
CA ARG A 106 -12.02 2.51 12.59
C ARG A 106 -13.45 2.09 12.32
N MET A 107 -13.70 0.79 12.11
CA MET A 107 -15.06 0.25 12.00
C MET A 107 -15.90 0.53 13.24
N ALA A 108 -15.32 0.37 14.43
CA ALA A 108 -15.98 0.69 15.70
C ALA A 108 -16.41 2.16 15.82
N ARG A 109 -15.77 3.07 15.09
CA ARG A 109 -16.08 4.51 15.03
C ARG A 109 -16.98 4.89 13.84
N GLY A 110 -17.42 3.93 13.04
CA GLY A 110 -18.16 4.19 11.80
C GLY A 110 -17.31 4.81 10.68
N ALA A 111 -15.99 4.76 10.81
CA ALA A 111 -15.03 5.36 9.89
C ALA A 111 -14.61 4.35 8.80
N TYR A 112 -15.58 3.80 8.07
CA TYR A 112 -15.31 2.81 7.01
C TYR A 112 -16.39 2.80 5.94
N SER A 113 -16.04 2.31 4.75
CA SER A 113 -17.01 1.87 3.75
C SER A 113 -17.27 0.37 3.93
N PRO A 114 -18.53 -0.09 4.02
CA PRO A 114 -18.85 -1.52 4.11
C PRO A 114 -18.30 -2.34 2.95
N TYR A 115 -18.23 -1.70 1.78
CA TYR A 115 -17.62 -2.27 0.58
C TYR A 115 -16.36 -1.46 0.27
N GLY A 116 -15.20 -2.07 0.54
CA GLY A 116 -13.93 -1.54 0.04
C GLY A 116 -13.92 -1.60 -1.49
N PHE A 117 -13.19 -0.68 -2.14
CA PHE A 117 -13.07 -0.67 -3.60
C PHE A 117 -11.66 -1.00 -4.09
N LEU A 118 -10.65 -0.89 -3.22
CA LEU A 118 -9.27 -1.24 -3.51
C LEU A 118 -8.78 -2.19 -2.43
N ASP A 119 -8.32 -3.36 -2.87
CA ASP A 119 -7.63 -4.33 -2.05
C ASP A 119 -6.13 -4.08 -2.13
N ALA A 120 -5.50 -3.87 -0.98
CA ALA A 120 -4.09 -3.56 -0.88
C ALA A 120 -3.50 -4.29 0.33
N MET A 121 -2.31 -4.85 0.14
CA MET A 121 -1.56 -5.55 1.18
C MET A 121 -0.17 -4.94 1.32
N TYR A 122 0.44 -5.08 2.50
CA TYR A 122 1.82 -4.68 2.70
C TYR A 122 2.76 -5.68 2.03
N TRP A 123 3.61 -5.19 1.14
CA TRP A 123 4.70 -5.96 0.56
C TRP A 123 6.02 -5.49 1.19
N ALA A 124 6.83 -6.42 1.66
CA ALA A 124 8.20 -6.12 2.05
C ALA A 124 9.01 -5.88 0.77
N VAL A 125 9.37 -4.62 0.52
CA VAL A 125 10.26 -4.26 -0.58
C VAL A 125 11.68 -4.24 -0.02
N VAL A 126 12.54 -5.11 -0.55
CA VAL A 126 13.98 -5.09 -0.30
C VAL A 126 14.67 -4.52 -1.52
N MET A 127 15.70 -3.71 -1.29
CA MET A 127 16.58 -3.29 -2.38
C MET A 127 17.31 -4.52 -2.86
N GLU A 128 17.18 -4.83 -4.14
CA GLU A 128 18.04 -5.84 -4.76
C GLU A 128 19.47 -5.29 -4.73
N GLU A 129 20.32 -5.89 -3.92
CA GLU A 129 21.76 -5.68 -4.03
C GLU A 129 22.19 -6.31 -5.35
N VAL A 130 22.18 -5.51 -6.42
CA VAL A 130 22.83 -5.88 -7.66
C VAL A 130 24.32 -5.99 -7.33
N LYS A 131 24.80 -7.21 -7.09
CA LYS A 131 26.23 -7.48 -6.95
C LYS A 131 26.88 -7.13 -8.29
N GLU A 132 27.42 -5.92 -8.39
CA GLU A 132 28.24 -5.52 -9.53
C GLU A 132 29.57 -6.27 -9.45
N GLY A 133 29.68 -7.40 -10.16
CA GLY A 133 30.91 -8.17 -10.24
C GLY A 133 30.67 -9.66 -10.40
N ILE A 134 31.77 -10.39 -10.67
CA ILE A 134 31.76 -11.85 -10.66
C ILE A 134 31.77 -12.29 -9.20
N ASP A 135 30.68 -12.92 -8.74
CA ASP A 135 30.62 -13.53 -7.42
C ASP A 135 31.42 -14.84 -7.43
N PHE A 136 32.70 -14.74 -7.02
CA PHE A 136 33.56 -15.91 -6.90
C PHE A 136 33.06 -16.91 -5.86
N ASP A 137 32.29 -16.48 -4.85
CA ASP A 137 31.72 -17.39 -3.86
C ASP A 137 30.58 -18.22 -4.48
N GLU A 138 29.82 -17.63 -5.40
CA GLU A 138 28.81 -18.35 -6.19
C GLU A 138 29.47 -19.30 -7.21
N ILE A 139 30.50 -18.84 -7.93
CA ILE A 139 31.22 -19.68 -8.91
C ILE A 139 31.92 -20.86 -8.23
N PHE A 140 32.55 -20.62 -7.08
CA PHE A 140 33.23 -21.64 -6.30
C PHE A 140 32.34 -22.23 -5.19
N ALA A 141 31.02 -22.08 -5.28
CA ALA A 141 30.08 -22.66 -4.32
C ALA A 141 30.27 -24.18 -4.19
N PHE A 142 30.70 -24.88 -5.24
CA PHE A 142 31.00 -26.31 -5.20
C PHE A 142 32.24 -26.68 -4.37
N LEU A 143 33.12 -25.72 -4.05
CA LEU A 143 34.27 -25.89 -3.15
C LEU A 143 33.90 -25.68 -1.67
N THR A 144 32.75 -25.07 -1.39
CA THR A 144 32.25 -24.79 -0.04
C THR A 144 31.89 -26.00 0.84
N PRO A 145 31.54 -27.22 0.34
CA PRO A 145 31.15 -28.31 1.23
C PRO A 145 32.33 -28.83 2.08
N PHE A 146 33.57 -28.47 1.74
CA PHE A 146 34.76 -28.85 2.48
C PHE A 146 35.61 -27.64 2.85
N SER A 147 36.16 -27.64 4.06
CA SER A 147 37.06 -26.58 4.51
C SER A 147 38.41 -26.64 3.79
N GLY A 148 39.13 -25.52 3.74
CA GLY A 148 40.48 -25.45 3.15
C GLY A 148 41.43 -26.58 3.59
N PRO A 149 41.52 -26.92 4.89
CA PRO A 149 42.34 -28.05 5.36
C PRO A 149 41.98 -29.41 4.74
N VAL A 150 40.70 -29.66 4.45
CA VAL A 150 40.25 -30.91 3.81
C VAL A 150 40.71 -30.95 2.36
N TRP A 151 40.59 -29.85 1.62
CA TRP A 151 41.10 -29.74 0.26
C TRP A 151 42.62 -29.90 0.18
N PHE A 152 43.36 -29.29 1.11
CA PHE A 152 44.82 -29.47 1.19
C PHE A 152 45.20 -30.92 1.52
N SER A 153 44.45 -31.58 2.39
CA SER A 153 44.66 -32.99 2.73
C SER A 153 44.41 -33.90 1.50
N PHE A 154 43.35 -33.64 0.75
CA PHE A 154 43.05 -34.38 -0.48
C PHE A 154 44.15 -34.20 -1.55
N LEU A 155 44.65 -32.97 -1.73
CA LEU A 155 45.74 -32.68 -2.65
C LEU A 155 47.04 -33.38 -2.21
N ALA A 156 47.38 -33.31 -0.92
CA ALA A 156 48.56 -33.97 -0.36
C ALA A 156 48.50 -35.49 -0.54
N LEU A 157 47.32 -36.11 -0.35
CA LEU A 157 47.12 -37.54 -0.59
C LEU A 157 47.27 -37.89 -2.07
N THR A 158 46.74 -37.08 -2.97
CA THR A 158 46.84 -37.32 -4.42
C THR A 158 48.29 -37.23 -4.90
N VAL A 159 49.02 -36.19 -4.47
CA VAL A 159 50.45 -36.04 -4.79
C VAL A 159 51.28 -37.17 -4.16
N GLY A 160 51.04 -37.46 -2.88
CA GLY A 160 51.75 -38.50 -2.13
C GLY A 160 51.56 -39.89 -2.75
N THR A 161 50.33 -40.26 -3.08
CA THR A 161 50.02 -41.53 -3.76
C THR A 161 50.63 -41.59 -5.16
N GLY A 162 50.58 -40.50 -5.94
CA GLY A 162 51.23 -40.42 -7.25
C GLY A 162 52.75 -40.59 -7.17
N LEU A 163 53.42 -39.95 -6.21
CA LEU A 163 54.86 -40.10 -5.97
C LEU A 163 55.20 -41.53 -5.53
N MET A 164 54.41 -42.12 -4.65
CA MET A 164 54.58 -43.51 -4.21
C MET A 164 54.46 -44.49 -5.38
N TYR A 165 53.46 -44.33 -6.24
CA TYR A 165 53.31 -45.15 -7.46
C TYR A 165 54.51 -45.01 -8.40
N ARG A 166 55.01 -43.79 -8.61
CA ARG A 166 56.20 -43.54 -9.44
C ARG A 166 57.43 -44.21 -8.85
N PHE A 167 57.63 -44.12 -7.54
CA PHE A 167 58.75 -44.75 -6.86
C PHE A 167 58.69 -46.28 -6.97
N LEU A 168 57.53 -46.88 -6.71
CA LEU A 168 57.31 -48.33 -6.85
C LEU A 168 57.49 -48.81 -8.30
N ALA A 169 57.11 -47.99 -9.29
CA ALA A 169 57.31 -48.30 -10.70
C ALA A 169 58.78 -48.23 -11.14
N CYS A 170 59.63 -47.43 -10.50
CA CYS A 170 61.07 -47.37 -10.78
C CYS A 170 61.88 -48.53 -10.18
N PHE A 171 61.33 -49.22 -9.17
CA PHE A 171 61.99 -50.37 -8.51
C PHE A 171 61.51 -51.74 -9.04
N LYS A 172 60.63 -51.74 -10.03
CA LYS A 172 60.33 -52.91 -10.88
C LYS A 172 61.18 -52.87 -12.14
#